data_AF-A0A932VXF9-F1
#
_entry.id   AF-A0A932VXF9-F1
#
_cell.length_a   1.000
_cell.length_b   1.000
_cell.length_c   1.000
_cell.angle_alpha   90.00
_cell.angle_beta   90.00
_cell.angle_gamma   90.00
#
_symmetry.space_group_name_H-M   'P 1'
#
loop_
_entity.id
_entity.type
_entity.pdbx_description
1 polymer ?
#
loop_
_entity_poly.entity_id
_entity_poly.type
_entity_poly.pdbx_seq_one_letter_code
_entity_poly.pdbx_strand_id
1 'polypeptide(L)'
;MGRAKAEQPATTGMTLIVLVGLGIAFLLFMAFLNVVKSGNLLNEENLLYAALIFYAGAGALYLGFGVTGTEAYVKFASLATWAGLIASTGAVAHRWYEAGHPPFASVYEMLLSFVWTLAVLTLVAEKKDGVRVIGTVTMPVAIVGVVLMQLLRSDVHPLVPALQSTWLHVHVTLAMLAYAACALSFALA
;
A
#
# COMPACT_ATOMS: atom_id res chain seq x y z
N MET A 1 25.32 23.81 35.69
CA MET A 1 23.90 23.89 36.10
C MET A 1 23.14 24.59 34.99
N GLY A 2 22.11 24.10 34.33
CA GLY A 2 21.57 22.76 34.09
C GLY A 2 20.80 22.91 32.77
N ARG A 3 21.06 22.05 31.77
CA ARG A 3 20.28 22.09 30.52
C ARG A 3 18.93 21.47 30.82
N ALA A 4 17.88 22.28 30.73
CA ALA A 4 16.49 21.86 30.87
C ALA A 4 16.22 20.75 29.84
N LYS A 5 16.09 19.53 30.35
CA LYS A 5 15.53 18.40 29.61
C LYS A 5 14.06 18.77 29.41
N ALA A 6 13.70 19.24 28.22
CA ALA A 6 12.32 19.48 27.86
C ALA A 6 11.55 18.17 28.10
N GLU A 7 10.72 18.15 29.14
CA GLU A 7 9.75 17.08 29.36
C GLU A 7 8.83 17.07 28.13
N GLN A 8 9.01 16.07 27.26
CA GLN A 8 7.99 15.72 26.28
C GLN A 8 6.74 15.37 27.08
N PRO A 9 5.66 16.16 26.98
CA PRO A 9 4.48 15.89 27.77
C PRO A 9 3.82 14.62 27.22
N ALA A 10 3.55 13.66 28.10
CA ALA A 10 2.94 12.36 27.78
C ALA A 10 1.60 12.48 27.02
N THR A 11 0.99 13.67 27.02
CA THR A 11 -0.22 14.03 26.28
C THR A 11 -0.01 14.07 24.77
N THR A 12 1.18 14.40 24.25
CA THR A 12 1.44 14.50 22.81
C THR A 12 1.39 13.12 22.13
N GLY A 13 1.83 12.07 22.82
CA GLY A 13 1.74 10.70 22.31
C GLY A 13 0.30 10.21 22.21
N MET A 14 -0.54 10.51 23.21
CA MET A 14 -1.93 10.09 23.26
C MET A 14 -2.82 10.86 22.27
N THR A 15 -2.55 12.15 22.04
CA THR A 15 -3.25 12.93 21.00
C THR A 15 -2.89 12.46 19.60
N LEU A 16 -1.66 12.01 19.34
CA LEU A 16 -1.28 11.39 18.07
C LEU A 16 -2.00 10.05 17.83
N ILE A 17 -2.13 9.18 18.85
CA ILE A 17 -2.91 7.94 18.74
C ILE A 17 -4.36 8.25 18.38
N VAL A 18 -4.96 9.21 19.08
CA VAL A 18 -6.36 9.59 18.84
C VAL A 18 -6.50 10.20 17.46
N LEU A 19 -5.64 11.13 17.03
CA LEU A 19 -5.72 11.74 15.70
C LEU A 19 -5.51 10.74 14.56
N VAL A 20 -4.54 9.83 14.68
CA VAL A 20 -4.30 8.81 13.65
C VAL A 20 -5.40 7.76 13.66
N GLY A 21 -5.87 7.32 14.83
CA GLY A 21 -7.01 6.41 14.95
C GLY A 21 -8.30 7.02 14.39
N LEU A 22 -8.52 8.32 14.60
CA LEU A 22 -9.66 9.08 14.05
C LEU A 22 -9.50 9.29 12.54
N GLY A 23 -8.27 9.48 12.04
CA GLY A 23 -7.96 9.51 10.61
C GLY A 23 -8.21 8.17 9.92
N ILE A 24 -7.79 7.05 10.52
CA ILE A 24 -8.07 5.70 10.01
C ILE A 24 -9.57 5.42 10.03
N ALA A 25 -10.26 5.74 11.13
CA ALA A 25 -11.70 5.58 11.24
C ALA A 25 -12.45 6.44 10.20
N PHE A 26 -11.98 7.66 9.96
CA PHE A 26 -12.52 8.56 8.94
C PHE A 26 -12.30 8.02 7.52
N LEU A 27 -11.11 7.48 7.24
CA LEU A 27 -10.82 6.86 5.95
C LEU A 27 -11.62 5.57 5.75
N LEU A 28 -11.76 4.72 6.77
CA LEU A 28 -12.63 3.53 6.74
C LEU A 28 -14.10 3.92 6.54
N PHE A 29 -14.54 5.02 7.15
CA PHE A 29 -15.88 5.56 6.96
C PHE A 29 -16.08 6.07 5.52
N MET A 30 -15.09 6.75 4.94
CA MET A 30 -15.10 7.13 3.52
C MET A 30 -15.13 5.91 2.58
N ALA A 31 -14.35 4.85 2.87
CA ALA A 31 -14.42 3.60 2.13
C ALA A 31 -15.84 3.01 2.19
N PHE A 32 -16.44 2.97 3.39
CA PHE A 32 -17.80 2.49 3.60
C PHE A 32 -18.82 3.31 2.82
N LEU A 33 -18.74 4.65 2.85
CA LEU A 33 -19.62 5.51 2.07
C LEU A 33 -19.48 5.28 0.56
N ASN A 34 -18.27 5.04 0.07
CA ASN A 34 -18.04 4.73 -1.33
C ASN A 34 -18.68 3.38 -1.72
N VAL A 35 -18.51 2.35 -0.89
CA VAL A 35 -19.14 1.04 -1.06
C VAL A 35 -20.67 1.14 -1.07
N VAL A 36 -21.26 1.88 -0.12
CA VAL A 36 -22.71 2.08 -0.03
C VAL A 36 -23.24 2.83 -1.26
N LYS A 37 -22.49 3.80 -1.78
CA LYS A 37 -22.86 4.54 -2.99
C LYS A 37 -22.76 3.69 -4.26
N SER A 38 -21.83 2.74 -4.30
CA SER A 38 -21.55 1.88 -5.46
C SER A 38 -22.46 0.65 -5.52
N GLY A 39 -23.11 0.26 -4.40
CA GLY A 39 -24.12 -0.81 -4.35
C GLY A 39 -23.58 -2.24 -4.52
N ASN A 40 -22.32 -2.41 -4.95
CA ASN A 40 -21.67 -3.70 -5.11
C ASN A 40 -20.27 -3.70 -4.46
N LEU A 41 -20.02 -4.67 -3.57
CA LEU A 41 -18.79 -4.78 -2.78
C LEU A 41 -17.57 -5.22 -3.60
N LEU A 42 -17.81 -5.89 -4.73
CA LEU A 42 -16.78 -6.54 -5.54
C LEU A 42 -16.54 -5.81 -6.87
N ASN A 43 -16.48 -4.48 -6.86
CA ASN A 43 -16.01 -3.72 -8.02
C ASN A 43 -14.51 -3.42 -7.87
N GLU A 44 -13.73 -3.56 -8.95
CA GLU A 44 -12.28 -3.33 -8.95
C GLU A 44 -11.90 -1.96 -8.36
N GLU A 45 -12.63 -0.91 -8.72
CA GLU A 45 -12.43 0.44 -8.19
C GLU A 45 -12.60 0.50 -6.66
N ASN A 46 -13.60 -0.18 -6.11
CA ASN A 46 -13.85 -0.20 -4.66
C ASN A 46 -12.72 -0.91 -3.89
N LEU A 47 -12.15 -1.97 -4.46
CA LEU A 47 -11.02 -2.67 -3.88
C LEU A 47 -9.73 -1.83 -3.94
N LEU A 48 -9.50 -1.09 -5.03
CA LEU A 48 -8.39 -0.14 -5.11
C LEU A 48 -8.54 1.02 -4.13
N TYR A 49 -9.74 1.59 -4.00
CA TYR A 49 -10.02 2.64 -3.02
C TYR A 49 -9.77 2.13 -1.59
N ALA A 50 -10.17 0.90 -1.27
CA ALA A 50 -9.87 0.27 0.01
C ALA A 50 -8.36 0.12 0.22
N ALA A 51 -7.63 -0.40 -0.78
CA ALA A 51 -6.18 -0.54 -0.72
C ALA A 51 -5.47 0.82 -0.50
N LEU A 52 -5.91 1.87 -1.20
CA LEU A 52 -5.40 3.24 -1.03
C LEU A 52 -5.55 3.71 0.41
N ILE A 53 -6.73 3.51 1.00
CA ILE A 53 -7.05 3.93 2.36
C ILE A 53 -6.18 3.18 3.37
N PHE A 54 -6.01 1.88 3.20
CA PHE A 54 -5.16 1.08 4.08
C PHE A 54 -3.68 1.45 3.96
N TYR A 55 -3.15 1.70 2.76
CA TYR A 55 -1.78 2.15 2.58
C TYR A 55 -1.57 3.59 3.07
N ALA A 56 -2.55 4.48 2.91
CA ALA A 56 -2.52 5.83 3.47
C ALA A 56 -2.52 5.81 5.01
N GLY A 57 -3.39 4.99 5.61
CA GLY A 57 -3.41 4.77 7.06
C GLY A 57 -2.09 4.18 7.57
N ALA A 58 -1.54 3.18 6.88
CA ALA A 58 -0.25 2.60 7.21
C ALA A 58 0.88 3.64 7.13
N GLY A 59 0.96 4.43 6.06
CA GLY A 59 1.96 5.49 5.90
C GLY A 59 1.88 6.55 7.01
N ALA A 60 0.68 6.98 7.38
CA ALA A 60 0.47 7.90 8.49
C ALA A 60 0.91 7.30 9.84
N LEU A 61 0.64 6.02 10.07
CA LEU A 61 1.08 5.30 11.28
C LEU A 61 2.61 5.13 11.33
N TYR A 62 3.26 4.81 10.22
CA TYR A 62 4.73 4.72 10.14
C TYR A 62 5.39 6.09 10.35
N LEU A 63 4.83 7.17 9.81
CA LEU A 63 5.26 8.55 10.13
C LEU A 63 5.07 8.87 11.62
N GLY A 64 3.93 8.49 12.20
CA GLY A 64 3.64 8.66 13.63
C GLY A 64 4.63 7.92 14.52
N PHE A 65 5.09 6.73 14.11
CA PHE A 65 6.17 6.01 14.78
C PHE A 65 7.50 6.79 14.71
N GLY A 66 7.86 7.34 13.55
CA GLY A 66 9.08 8.14 13.40
C GLY A 66 9.15 9.36 14.34
N VAL A 67 8.01 9.93 14.71
CA VAL A 67 7.91 11.09 15.62
C VAL A 67 7.80 10.67 17.09
N THR A 68 7.14 9.54 17.40
CA THR A 68 6.76 9.16 18.78
C THR A 68 7.59 8.00 19.36
N GLY A 69 8.31 7.25 18.53
CA GLY A 69 9.18 6.12 18.94
C GLY A 69 8.45 4.95 19.62
N THR A 70 7.12 4.92 19.60
CA THR A 70 6.33 3.94 20.35
C THR A 70 6.07 2.68 19.51
N GLU A 71 6.49 1.52 20.02
CA GLU A 71 6.44 0.24 19.32
C GLU A 71 5.03 -0.22 18.88
N ALA A 72 3.97 0.24 19.56
CA ALA A 72 2.60 -0.12 19.23
C ALA A 72 2.16 0.40 17.85
N TYR A 73 2.66 1.56 17.41
CA TYR A 73 2.31 2.15 16.12
C TYR A 73 2.70 1.27 14.95
N VAL A 74 3.83 0.59 15.06
CA VAL A 74 4.36 -0.29 14.02
C VAL A 74 3.51 -1.55 13.88
N LYS A 75 2.99 -2.09 15.00
CA LYS A 75 2.07 -3.23 14.97
C LYS A 75 0.74 -2.89 14.29
N PHE A 76 0.21 -1.69 14.54
CA PHE A 76 -0.99 -1.23 13.85
C PHE A 76 -0.71 -0.87 12.38
N ALA A 77 0.46 -0.30 12.08
CA ALA A 77 0.87 0.04 10.71
C ALA A 77 1.02 -1.22 9.85
N SER A 78 1.72 -2.23 10.36
CA SER A 78 1.87 -3.52 9.68
C SER A 78 0.54 -4.24 9.49
N LEU A 79 -0.38 -4.18 10.47
CA LEU A 79 -1.74 -4.70 10.30
C LEU A 79 -2.49 -3.97 9.18
N ALA A 80 -2.38 -2.64 9.09
CA ALA A 80 -2.97 -1.86 8.02
C ALA A 80 -2.34 -2.19 6.66
N THR A 81 -1.03 -2.38 6.57
CA THR A 81 -0.34 -2.84 5.35
C THR A 81 -0.81 -4.23 4.94
N TRP A 82 -1.05 -5.14 5.89
CA TRP A 82 -1.65 -6.44 5.62
C TRP A 82 -3.08 -6.33 5.06
N ALA A 83 -3.91 -5.45 5.62
CA ALA A 83 -5.25 -5.21 5.11
C ALA A 83 -5.23 -4.60 3.70
N GLY A 84 -4.31 -3.66 3.43
CA GLY A 84 -4.08 -3.10 2.10
C GLY A 84 -3.62 -4.16 1.10
N LEU A 85 -2.73 -5.05 1.50
CA LEU A 85 -2.26 -6.16 0.67
C LEU A 85 -3.39 -7.13 0.31
N ILE A 86 -4.27 -7.46 1.25
CA ILE A 86 -5.44 -8.31 1.00
C ILE A 86 -6.38 -7.63 0.00
N ALA A 87 -6.64 -6.33 0.17
CA ALA A 87 -7.45 -5.56 -0.77
C ALA A 87 -6.83 -5.52 -2.17
N SER A 88 -5.52 -5.27 -2.29
CA SER A 88 -4.80 -5.33 -3.57
C SER A 88 -4.84 -6.72 -4.20
N THR A 89 -4.72 -7.78 -3.40
CA THR A 89 -4.80 -9.17 -3.89
C THR A 89 -6.21 -9.48 -4.41
N GLY A 90 -7.25 -8.99 -3.73
CA GLY A 90 -8.63 -9.09 -4.22
C GLY A 90 -8.83 -8.35 -5.55
N ALA A 91 -8.24 -7.17 -5.72
CA ALA A 91 -8.31 -6.42 -6.98
C ALA A 91 -7.64 -7.18 -8.13
N VAL A 92 -6.45 -7.75 -7.88
CA VAL A 92 -5.74 -8.62 -8.85
C VAL A 92 -6.58 -9.85 -9.21
N ALA A 93 -7.18 -10.51 -8.22
CA ALA A 93 -7.98 -11.73 -8.43
C ALA A 93 -9.27 -11.44 -9.22
N HIS A 94 -9.96 -10.34 -8.91
CA HIS A 94 -11.15 -9.91 -9.64
C HIS A 94 -10.81 -9.64 -11.11
N ARG A 95 -9.71 -8.92 -11.36
CA ARG A 95 -9.27 -8.59 -12.70
C ARG A 95 -8.82 -9.82 -13.49
N TRP A 96 -8.14 -10.78 -12.85
CA TRP A 96 -7.80 -12.05 -13.51
C TRP A 96 -9.07 -12.81 -13.91
N TYR A 97 -10.09 -12.84 -13.04
CA TYR A 97 -11.36 -13.48 -13.36
C TYR A 97 -12.07 -12.82 -14.57
N GLU A 98 -12.07 -11.49 -14.65
CA GLU A 98 -12.71 -10.77 -15.76
C GLU A 98 -11.89 -10.81 -17.07
N ALA A 99 -10.57 -10.72 -16.98
CA ALA A 99 -9.70 -10.62 -18.15
C ALA A 99 -9.32 -11.98 -18.75
N GLY A 100 -9.39 -13.07 -17.98
CA GLY A 100 -9.05 -14.42 -18.44
C GLY A 100 -7.57 -14.64 -18.77
N HIS A 101 -6.71 -13.64 -18.53
CA HIS A 101 -5.26 -13.68 -18.73
C HIS A 101 -4.52 -13.16 -17.49
N PRO A 102 -3.23 -13.52 -17.32
CA PRO A 102 -2.40 -12.94 -16.27
C PRO A 102 -2.35 -11.40 -16.40
N PRO A 103 -2.49 -10.65 -15.29
CA PRO A 103 -2.54 -9.19 -15.30
C PRO A 103 -1.12 -8.61 -15.42
N PHE A 104 -0.55 -8.67 -16.63
CA PHE A 104 0.75 -8.09 -16.96
C PHE A 104 0.75 -7.33 -18.30
N ALA A 105 -0.42 -7.13 -18.90
CA ALA A 105 -0.53 -6.63 -20.27
C ALA A 105 -0.70 -5.11 -20.34
N SER A 106 -1.36 -4.52 -19.35
CA SER A 106 -1.59 -3.06 -19.26
C SER A 106 -0.67 -2.38 -18.25
N VAL A 107 -0.37 -1.10 -18.47
CA VAL A 107 0.36 -0.24 -17.53
C VAL A 107 -0.31 -0.25 -16.15
N TYR A 108 -1.65 -0.29 -16.12
CA TYR A 108 -2.42 -0.43 -14.89
C TYR A 108 -2.05 -1.71 -14.13
N GLU A 109 -1.97 -2.84 -14.83
CA GLU A 109 -1.72 -4.15 -14.24
C GLU A 109 -0.28 -4.32 -13.77
N MET A 110 0.66 -3.70 -14.49
CA MET A 110 2.06 -3.59 -14.06
C MET A 110 2.18 -2.77 -12.79
N LEU A 111 1.48 -1.63 -12.70
CA LEU A 111 1.43 -0.80 -11.49
C LEU A 111 0.85 -1.56 -10.30
N LEU A 112 -0.24 -2.31 -10.51
CA LEU A 112 -0.86 -3.13 -9.49
C LEU A 112 0.09 -4.21 -8.97
N SER A 113 0.79 -4.90 -9.87
CA SER A 113 1.80 -5.90 -9.55
C SER A 113 3.00 -5.30 -8.82
N PHE A 114 3.43 -4.09 -9.19
CA PHE A 114 4.50 -3.35 -8.52
C PHE A 114 4.11 -2.99 -7.08
N VAL A 115 2.94 -2.39 -6.87
CA VAL A 115 2.45 -2.01 -5.53
C VAL A 115 2.29 -3.25 -4.65
N TRP A 116 1.73 -4.33 -5.20
CA TRP A 116 1.60 -5.59 -4.47
C TRP A 116 2.96 -6.17 -4.06
N THR A 117 3.93 -6.20 -4.97
CA THR A 117 5.27 -6.73 -4.68
C THR A 117 6.02 -5.85 -3.66
N LEU A 118 5.87 -4.52 -3.76
CA LEU A 118 6.42 -3.57 -2.79
C LEU A 118 5.80 -3.76 -1.40
N ALA A 119 4.49 -3.97 -1.32
CA ALA A 119 3.80 -4.24 -0.05
C ALA A 119 4.25 -5.59 0.58
N VAL A 120 4.47 -6.63 -0.24
CA VAL A 120 5.04 -7.90 0.26
C VAL A 120 6.47 -7.71 0.76
N LEU A 121 7.32 -7.05 -0.02
CA LEU A 121 8.72 -6.84 0.33
C LEU A 121 8.89 -5.99 1.60
N THR A 122 8.04 -4.99 1.80
CA THR A 122 8.04 -4.19 3.03
C THR A 122 7.69 -5.01 4.26
N LEU A 123 6.67 -5.87 4.19
CA LEU A 123 6.31 -6.78 5.28
C LEU A 123 7.39 -7.82 5.55
N VAL A 124 8.05 -8.34 4.51
CA VAL A 124 9.16 -9.30 4.65
C VAL A 124 10.37 -8.63 5.30
N ALA A 125 10.74 -7.42 4.86
CA ALA A 125 11.86 -6.68 5.42
C ALA A 125 11.59 -6.26 6.87
N GLU A 126 10.37 -5.85 7.19
CA GLU A 126 9.99 -5.54 8.57
C GLU A 126 10.15 -6.76 9.50
N LYS A 127 9.78 -7.96 9.03
CA LYS A 127 9.97 -9.21 9.79
C LYS A 127 11.43 -9.64 9.90
N LYS A 128 12.23 -9.44 8.86
CA LYS A 128 13.61 -9.95 8.77
C LYS A 128 14.62 -9.02 9.43
N ASP A 129 14.57 -7.73 9.11
CA ASP A 129 15.57 -6.75 9.53
C ASP A 129 15.14 -6.03 10.82
N GLY A 130 13.87 -6.15 11.22
CA GLY A 130 13.32 -5.49 12.42
C GLY A 130 13.33 -3.97 12.34
N VAL A 131 13.66 -3.39 11.16
CA VAL A 131 13.71 -1.95 10.93
C VAL A 131 12.29 -1.47 10.67
N ARG A 132 11.72 -0.83 11.69
CA ARG A 132 10.31 -0.45 11.72
C ARG A 132 9.98 0.83 10.93
N VAL A 133 11.00 1.50 10.40
CA VAL A 133 10.87 2.79 9.68
C VAL A 133 10.74 2.60 8.15
N ILE A 134 10.93 1.38 7.64
CA ILE A 134 10.85 1.06 6.21
C ILE A 134 9.51 1.49 5.60
N GLY A 135 8.42 1.31 6.35
CA GLY A 135 7.07 1.68 5.93
C GLY A 135 6.87 3.18 5.69
N THR A 136 7.67 4.04 6.32
CA THR A 136 7.56 5.49 6.19
C THR A 136 7.88 5.97 4.77
N VAL A 137 8.82 5.31 4.10
CA VAL A 137 9.24 5.66 2.73
C VAL A 137 8.48 4.85 1.69
N THR A 138 8.20 3.58 1.99
CA THR A 138 7.59 2.66 1.03
C THR A 138 6.07 2.81 0.90
N MET A 139 5.35 3.18 1.96
CA MET A 139 3.91 3.40 1.90
C MET A 139 3.52 4.60 1.01
N PRO A 140 4.19 5.77 1.06
CA PRO A 140 3.97 6.85 0.09
C PRO A 140 4.11 6.41 -1.36
N VAL A 141 5.09 5.57 -1.68
CA VAL A 141 5.29 5.03 -3.03
C VAL A 141 4.11 4.14 -3.43
N ALA A 142 3.62 3.29 -2.52
CA ALA A 142 2.42 2.49 -2.75
C ALA A 142 1.16 3.35 -2.97
N ILE A 143 0.97 4.41 -2.17
CA ILE A 143 -0.14 5.36 -2.31
C ILE A 143 -0.12 6.02 -3.69
N VAL A 144 1.03 6.55 -4.12
CA VAL A 144 1.18 7.16 -5.44
C VAL A 144 0.86 6.15 -6.54
N GLY A 145 1.33 4.91 -6.40
CA GLY A 145 0.99 3.82 -7.33
C GLY A 145 -0.52 3.61 -7.47
N VAL A 146 -1.25 3.52 -6.34
CA VAL A 146 -2.70 3.32 -6.36
C VAL A 146 -3.45 4.56 -6.89
N VAL A 147 -3.00 5.77 -6.58
CA VAL A 147 -3.59 7.00 -7.14
C VAL A 147 -3.40 7.05 -8.66
N LEU A 148 -2.22 6.70 -9.17
CA LEU A 148 -1.95 6.65 -10.60
C LEU A 148 -2.84 5.61 -11.30
N MET A 149 -3.12 4.47 -10.66
CA MET A 149 -4.05 3.47 -11.19
C MET A 149 -5.47 4.02 -11.36
N GLN A 150 -5.92 4.90 -10.48
CA GLN A 150 -7.25 5.53 -10.57
C GLN A 150 -7.33 6.66 -11.60
N LEU A 151 -6.20 7.28 -11.92
CA LEU A 151 -6.10 8.28 -12.99
C LEU A 151 -5.96 7.63 -14.37
N LEU A 152 -5.45 6.41 -14.43
CA LEU A 152 -5.41 5.61 -15.65
C LEU A 152 -6.80 5.03 -15.93
N ARG A 153 -7.20 5.07 -17.21
CA ARG A 153 -8.45 4.42 -17.63
C ARG A 153 -8.32 2.89 -17.48
N SER A 154 -9.32 2.29 -16.84
CA SER A 154 -9.46 0.84 -16.63
C SER A 154 -9.78 0.06 -17.92
N ASP A 155 -9.70 0.70 -19.09
CA ASP A 155 -10.13 0.13 -20.37
C ASP A 155 -9.31 -1.14 -20.72
N VAL A 156 -9.98 -2.29 -20.68
CA VAL A 156 -9.44 -3.60 -21.03
C VAL A 156 -9.18 -3.63 -22.54
N HIS A 157 -7.94 -3.35 -22.95
CA HIS A 157 -7.56 -3.49 -24.36
C HIS A 157 -7.23 -4.96 -24.67
N PRO A 158 -7.76 -5.52 -25.78
CA PRO A 158 -7.38 -6.86 -26.21
C PRO A 158 -5.86 -6.90 -26.46
N LEU A 159 -5.22 -7.96 -25.96
CA LEU A 159 -3.76 -8.14 -26.07
C LEU A 159 -3.34 -8.09 -27.53
N VAL A 160 -2.42 -7.19 -27.86
CA VAL A 160 -1.70 -7.25 -29.14
C VAL A 160 -0.94 -8.59 -29.22
N PRO A 161 -0.94 -9.29 -30.37
CA PRO A 161 -0.38 -10.64 -30.50
C PRO A 161 1.09 -10.80 -30.09
N ALA A 162 1.85 -9.69 -30.03
CA ALA A 162 3.24 -9.68 -29.57
C ALA A 162 3.42 -9.81 -28.04
N LEU A 163 2.37 -9.60 -27.23
CA LEU A 163 2.40 -9.66 -25.75
C LEU A 163 2.12 -11.07 -25.17
N GLN A 164 1.87 -12.07 -26.02
CA GLN A 164 1.48 -13.43 -25.61
C GLN A 164 2.67 -14.36 -25.29
N SER A 165 3.91 -13.85 -25.33
CA SER A 165 5.11 -14.62 -25.06
C SER A 165 5.26 -14.93 -23.56
N THR A 166 5.50 -16.19 -23.20
CA THR A 166 5.84 -16.60 -21.83
C THR A 166 7.12 -15.92 -21.33
N TRP A 167 8.05 -15.58 -22.23
CA TRP A 167 9.28 -14.88 -21.89
C TRP A 167 9.04 -13.44 -21.41
N LEU A 168 8.04 -12.76 -21.99
CA LEU A 168 7.66 -11.42 -21.56
C LEU A 168 7.11 -11.43 -20.13
N HIS A 169 6.32 -12.44 -19.78
CA HIS A 169 5.76 -12.58 -18.43
C HIS A 169 6.87 -12.74 -17.38
N VAL A 170 7.90 -13.54 -17.67
CA VAL A 170 9.07 -13.67 -16.80
C VAL A 170 9.84 -12.36 -16.73
N HIS A 171 10.04 -11.67 -17.85
CA HIS A 171 10.72 -10.38 -17.88
C HIS A 171 10.02 -9.32 -17.01
N VAL A 172 8.69 -9.16 -17.18
CA VAL A 172 7.91 -8.14 -16.48
C VAL A 172 7.84 -8.44 -14.98
N THR A 173 7.60 -9.69 -14.58
CA THR A 173 7.59 -10.06 -13.16
C THR A 173 8.95 -9.84 -12.49
N LEU A 174 10.05 -10.18 -13.17
CA LEU A 174 11.40 -9.94 -12.67
C LEU A 174 11.73 -8.45 -12.60
N ALA A 175 11.26 -7.65 -13.57
CA ALA A 175 11.40 -6.20 -13.56
C ALA A 175 10.64 -5.55 -12.40
N MET A 176 9.38 -5.94 -12.16
CA MET A 176 8.58 -5.43 -11.02
C MET A 176 9.24 -5.78 -9.68
N LEU A 177 9.78 -7.01 -9.55
CA LEU A 177 10.53 -7.43 -8.38
C LEU A 177 11.80 -6.56 -8.19
N ALA A 178 12.57 -6.31 -9.26
CA ALA A 178 13.77 -5.51 -9.20
C ALA A 178 13.48 -4.05 -8.79
N TYR A 179 12.42 -3.43 -9.34
CA TYR A 179 12.03 -2.08 -8.96
C TYR A 179 11.56 -2.01 -7.51
N ALA A 180 10.77 -2.98 -7.06
CA ALA A 180 10.30 -3.01 -5.67
C ALA A 180 11.46 -3.24 -4.68
N ALA A 181 12.43 -4.10 -5.03
CA ALA A 181 13.65 -4.30 -4.25
C ALA A 181 14.54 -3.05 -4.20
N CYS A 182 14.64 -2.30 -5.30
CA CYS A 182 15.35 -1.03 -5.35
C CYS A 182 14.70 0.01 -4.42
N ALA A 183 13.37 0.17 -4.50
CA ALA A 183 12.62 1.05 -3.61
C ALA A 183 12.77 0.65 -2.13
N LEU A 184 12.76 -0.65 -1.84
CA LEU A 184 13.02 -1.15 -0.49
C LEU A 184 14.45 -0.83 -0.02
N SER A 185 15.45 -1.00 -0.88
CA SER A 185 16.84 -0.70 -0.55
C SER A 185 17.05 0.79 -0.24
N PHE A 186 16.37 1.68 -0.98
CA PHE A 186 16.38 3.11 -0.71
C PHE A 186 15.69 3.45 0.61
N ALA A 187 14.65 2.71 1.00
CA ALA A 187 13.98 2.88 2.28
C ALA A 187 14.79 2.37 3.48
N LEU A 188 15.75 1.47 3.25
CA LEU A 188 16.64 0.90 4.27
C LEU A 188 17.95 1.70 4.46
N ALA A 189 18.36 2.45 3.44
CA ALA A 189 19.58 3.26 3.42
C ALA A 189 19.45 4.55 4.24
#